data_AF-A0A6P0C9Y4-F1
#
_entry.id   AF-A0A6P0C9Y4-F1
#
_cell.length_a   1.000
_cell.length_b   1.000
_cell.length_c   1.000
_cell.angle_alpha   90.00
_cell.angle_beta   90.00
_cell.angle_gamma   90.00
#
_symmetry.space_group_name_H-M   'P 1'
#
loop_
_entity.id
_entity.type
_entity.pdbx_description
1 polymer ?
#
loop_
_entity_poly.entity_id
_entity_poly.type
_entity_poly.pdbx_seq_one_letter_code
_entity_poly.pdbx_strand_id
1 'polypeptide(L)'
;MRRFVGFGIAAIAALLVTGAAVLFWTLPDANLFNAQVERIFVENDDLTSGAEIKLLEILAQSGTAFSDTLASYRMVIFVLLVFAAAMLIAALVFLIMLITFNRRMAQIERAGIQVNSLLISREENTVYLNNLGFKLTDAAMETMSVLAEARMDDDVLSGSEIEGVISGRNAADCDEAAGATRIKRLRDTLGNQIVSELLVKNIARRGYMLAIDKDVIKVI
;
A
#
# COMPACT_ATOMS: atom_id res chain seq x y z
N MET A 1 8.83 11.74 -3.28
CA MET A 1 7.50 11.39 -2.72
C MET A 1 7.32 11.81 -1.26
N ARG A 2 8.15 11.33 -0.30
CA ARG A 2 8.00 11.66 1.14
C ARG A 2 7.96 13.16 1.45
N ARG A 3 8.78 13.98 0.78
CA ARG A 3 8.80 15.44 0.96
C ARG A 3 7.52 16.12 0.43
N PHE A 4 7.03 15.75 -0.75
CA PHE A 4 5.77 16.26 -1.32
C PHE A 4 4.56 15.96 -0.43
N VAL A 5 4.53 14.76 0.15
CA VAL A 5 3.50 14.36 1.12
C VAL A 5 3.57 15.22 2.38
N GLY A 6 4.76 15.44 2.93
CA GLY A 6 4.95 16.31 4.10
C GLY A 6 4.48 17.75 3.83
N PHE A 7 4.80 18.31 2.66
CA PHE A 7 4.32 19.63 2.26
C PHE A 7 2.80 19.69 2.10
N GLY A 8 2.17 18.64 1.55
CA GLY A 8 0.71 18.56 1.43
C GLY A 8 0.00 18.54 2.78
N ILE A 9 0.50 17.72 3.72
CA ILE A 9 -0.03 17.67 5.10
C ILE A 9 0.16 19.03 5.78
N ALA A 10 1.34 19.65 5.65
CA ALA A 10 1.63 20.94 6.24
C ALA A 10 0.72 22.05 5.67
N ALA A 11 0.46 22.05 4.36
CA ALA A 11 -0.42 23.03 3.71
C ALA A 11 -1.88 22.90 4.19
N ILE A 12 -2.39 21.67 4.32
CA ILE A 12 -3.75 21.42 4.82
C ILE A 12 -3.84 21.81 6.30
N ALA A 13 -2.85 21.44 7.12
CA ALA A 13 -2.79 21.85 8.51
C ALA A 13 -2.76 23.38 8.64
N ALA A 14 -1.97 24.07 7.82
CA ALA A 14 -1.92 25.53 7.78
C ALA A 14 -3.27 26.14 7.39
N LEU A 15 -3.96 25.59 6.37
CA LEU A 15 -5.31 26.01 5.97
C LEU A 15 -6.32 25.83 7.10
N LEU A 16 -6.27 24.70 7.81
CA LEU A 16 -7.17 24.42 8.93
C LEU A 16 -6.93 25.38 10.11
N VAL A 17 -5.67 25.62 10.46
CA VAL A 17 -5.31 26.58 11.52
C VAL A 17 -5.73 28.00 11.13
N THR A 18 -5.52 28.40 9.87
CA THR A 18 -5.93 29.71 9.37
C THR A 18 -7.45 29.85 9.39
N GLY A 19 -8.18 28.83 8.94
CA GLY A 19 -9.64 28.81 8.97
C GLY A 19 -10.20 28.88 10.40
N ALA A 20 -9.59 28.15 11.34
CA ALA A 20 -9.93 28.22 12.76
C ALA A 20 -9.67 29.63 13.32
N ALA A 21 -8.53 30.24 13.02
CA ALA A 21 -8.18 31.59 13.48
C ALA A 21 -9.16 32.65 12.94
N VAL A 22 -9.49 32.58 11.64
CA VAL A 22 -10.49 33.48 11.03
C VAL A 22 -11.85 33.31 11.69
N LEU A 23 -12.29 32.07 11.91
CA LEU A 23 -13.58 31.79 12.54
C LEU A 23 -13.66 32.38 13.95
N PHE A 24 -12.60 32.22 14.77
CA PHE A 24 -12.53 32.83 16.10
C PHE A 24 -12.49 34.36 16.09
N TRP A 25 -11.87 34.97 15.09
CA TRP A 25 -11.89 36.42 14.93
C TRP A 25 -13.29 36.91 14.53
N THR A 26 -13.99 36.19 13.67
CA THR A 26 -15.32 36.60 13.20
C THR A 26 -16.45 36.36 14.22
N LEU A 27 -16.24 35.52 15.23
CA LEU A 27 -17.27 35.20 16.22
C LEU A 27 -17.43 36.38 17.21
N PRO A 28 -18.62 37.01 17.28
CA PRO A 28 -18.87 38.09 18.22
C PRO A 28 -18.74 37.62 19.67
N ASP A 29 -18.32 38.53 20.56
CA ASP A 29 -18.32 38.25 21.99
C ASP A 29 -19.76 38.10 22.48
N ALA A 30 -20.00 37.10 23.33
CA ALA A 30 -21.32 36.79 23.86
C ALA A 30 -21.91 37.96 24.67
N ASN A 31 -21.06 38.83 25.21
CA ASN A 31 -21.45 39.98 26.01
C ASN A 31 -21.71 41.26 25.20
N LEU A 32 -21.55 41.26 23.87
CA LEU A 32 -21.79 42.45 23.04
C LEU A 32 -23.23 42.97 23.16
N PHE A 33 -24.20 42.08 23.31
CA PHE A 33 -25.60 42.46 23.51
C PHE A 33 -25.78 43.27 24.80
N ASN A 34 -25.30 42.74 25.93
CA ASN A 34 -25.41 43.40 27.23
C ASN A 34 -24.64 44.74 27.24
N ALA A 35 -23.44 44.78 26.66
CA ALA A 35 -22.65 46.01 26.56
C ALA A 35 -23.36 47.10 25.74
N GLN A 36 -24.07 46.70 24.66
CA GLN A 36 -24.84 47.63 23.86
C GLN A 36 -26.10 48.13 24.58
N VAL A 37 -26.78 47.26 25.33
CA VAL A 37 -27.93 47.63 26.17
C VAL A 37 -27.50 48.57 27.29
N GLU A 38 -26.43 48.26 28.02
CA GLU A 38 -25.86 49.12 29.06
C GLU A 38 -25.51 50.50 28.51
N ARG A 39 -24.84 50.55 27.36
CA ARG A 39 -24.49 51.81 26.70
C ARG A 39 -25.72 52.66 26.37
N ILE A 40 -26.77 52.05 25.82
CA ILE A 40 -28.01 52.77 25.47
C ILE A 40 -28.69 53.34 26.72
N PHE A 41 -28.66 52.62 27.84
CA PHE A 41 -29.28 53.10 29.08
C PHE A 41 -28.45 54.16 29.80
N VAL A 42 -27.12 54.09 29.75
CA VAL A 42 -26.23 55.11 30.34
C VAL A 42 -26.23 56.41 29.52
N GLU A 43 -26.37 56.32 28.19
CA GLU A 43 -26.38 57.50 27.30
C GLU A 43 -27.74 58.24 27.26
N ASN A 44 -28.84 57.66 27.79
CA ASN A 44 -30.16 58.27 27.79
C ASN A 44 -30.65 58.64 29.19
N ASP A 45 -30.64 59.93 29.53
CA ASP A 45 -31.06 60.46 30.85
C ASP A 45 -32.56 60.29 31.16
N ASP A 46 -33.40 60.05 30.15
CA ASP A 46 -34.86 59.87 30.28
C ASP A 46 -35.27 58.46 30.72
N LEU A 47 -34.34 57.49 30.84
CA LEU A 47 -34.61 56.08 31.18
C LEU A 47 -34.43 55.75 32.68
N THR A 48 -34.81 56.66 33.57
CA THR A 48 -34.60 56.52 35.02
C THR A 48 -35.88 56.18 35.80
N SER A 49 -37.01 55.96 35.12
CA SER A 49 -38.27 55.61 35.77
C SER A 49 -38.28 54.15 36.24
N GLY A 50 -39.05 53.86 37.31
CA GLY A 50 -39.10 52.51 37.89
C GLY A 50 -39.60 51.42 36.94
N ALA A 51 -40.37 51.78 35.90
CA ALA A 51 -40.80 50.84 34.87
C ALA A 51 -39.67 50.50 33.88
N GLU A 52 -38.87 51.50 33.49
CA GLU A 52 -37.70 51.31 32.61
C GLU A 52 -36.59 50.53 33.32
N ILE A 53 -36.36 50.76 34.61
CA ILE A 53 -35.40 49.99 35.41
C ILE A 53 -35.79 48.50 35.48
N LYS A 54 -37.08 48.20 35.63
CA LYS A 54 -37.58 46.81 35.59
C LYS A 54 -37.41 46.18 34.20
N LEU A 55 -37.60 46.96 33.14
CA LEU A 55 -37.38 46.52 31.77
C LEU A 55 -35.89 46.22 31.53
N LEU A 56 -34.99 47.06 32.04
CA LEU A 56 -33.54 46.81 32.02
C LEU A 56 -33.17 45.53 32.76
N GLU A 57 -33.76 45.27 33.93
CA GLU A 57 -33.52 44.04 34.69
C GLU A 57 -33.93 42.79 33.88
N ILE A 58 -35.09 42.83 33.22
CA ILE A 58 -35.56 41.73 32.36
C ILE A 58 -34.66 41.57 31.13
N LEU A 59 -34.25 42.68 30.50
CA LEU A 59 -33.33 42.65 29.35
C LEU A 59 -31.96 42.14 29.73
N ALA A 60 -31.44 42.51 30.91
CA ALA A 60 -30.17 42.03 31.42
C ALA A 60 -30.23 40.52 31.71
N GLN A 61 -31.29 40.04 32.37
CA GLN A 61 -31.49 38.60 32.61
C GLN A 61 -31.69 37.79 31.31
N SER A 62 -32.43 38.34 30.35
CA SER A 62 -32.62 37.71 29.04
C SER A 62 -31.35 37.74 28.21
N GLY A 63 -30.58 38.82 28.31
CA GLY A 63 -29.31 39.04 27.63
C GLY A 63 -28.19 38.16 28.17
N THR A 64 -28.12 37.93 29.49
CA THR A 64 -27.19 36.96 30.08
C THR A 64 -27.52 35.54 29.64
N ALA A 65 -28.80 35.12 29.66
CA ALA A 65 -29.21 33.82 29.16
C ALA A 65 -28.91 33.64 27.65
N PHE A 66 -29.08 34.69 26.84
CA PHE A 66 -28.70 34.69 25.43
C PHE A 66 -27.17 34.61 25.24
N SER A 67 -26.40 35.35 26.03
CA SER A 67 -24.93 35.27 26.05
C SER A 67 -24.45 33.85 26.38
N ASP A 68 -25.04 33.22 27.40
CA ASP A 68 -24.67 31.85 27.82
C ASP A 68 -24.96 30.82 26.73
N THR A 69 -26.08 30.96 26.01
CA THR A 69 -26.41 30.10 24.88
C THR A 69 -25.47 30.33 23.69
N LEU A 70 -25.12 31.58 23.38
CA LEU A 70 -24.18 31.91 22.29
C LEU A 70 -22.75 31.44 22.59
N ALA A 71 -22.31 31.54 23.84
CA ALA A 71 -21.06 30.96 24.32
C ALA A 71 -21.05 29.43 24.21
N SER A 72 -22.16 28.78 24.56
CA SER A 72 -22.34 27.33 24.42
C SER A 72 -22.25 26.89 22.95
N TYR A 73 -22.93 27.59 22.03
CA TYR A 73 -22.84 27.29 20.60
C TYR A 73 -21.43 27.48 20.04
N ARG A 74 -20.73 28.54 20.46
CA ARG A 74 -19.33 28.76 20.08
C ARG A 74 -18.42 27.62 20.52
N MET A 75 -18.62 27.07 21.73
CA MET A 75 -17.87 25.92 22.21
C MET A 75 -18.15 24.66 21.36
N VAL A 76 -19.43 24.39 21.05
CA VAL A 76 -19.81 23.23 20.23
C VAL A 76 -19.22 23.33 18.82
N ILE A 77 -19.33 24.50 18.18
CA ILE A 77 -18.75 24.75 16.85
C ILE A 77 -17.24 24.51 16.88
N PHE A 78 -16.54 24.98 17.91
CA PHE A 78 -15.11 24.75 18.05
C PHE A 78 -14.77 23.27 18.16
N VAL A 79 -15.44 22.52 19.02
CA VAL A 79 -15.21 21.08 19.19
C VAL A 79 -15.46 20.35 17.87
N LEU A 80 -16.57 20.64 17.18
CA LEU A 80 -16.89 20.03 15.89
C LEU A 80 -15.83 20.34 14.82
N LEU A 81 -15.33 21.58 14.78
CA LEU A 81 -14.27 21.99 13.84
C LEU A 81 -12.97 21.23 14.11
N VAL A 82 -12.57 21.10 15.38
CA VAL A 82 -11.39 20.33 15.77
C VAL A 82 -11.53 18.85 15.40
N PHE A 83 -12.70 18.25 15.64
CA PHE A 83 -12.97 16.86 15.24
C PHE A 83 -12.92 16.68 13.72
N ALA A 84 -13.55 17.58 12.95
CA ALA A 84 -13.52 17.52 11.49
C ALA A 84 -12.10 17.67 10.93
N ALA A 85 -11.32 18.60 11.50
CA ALA A 85 -9.90 18.80 11.16
C ALA A 85 -9.06 17.55 11.44
N ALA A 86 -9.21 16.96 12.63
CA ALA A 86 -8.51 15.74 13.01
C ALA A 86 -8.89 14.55 12.11
N MET A 87 -10.17 14.40 11.78
CA MET A 87 -10.67 13.35 10.89
C MET A 87 -10.10 13.49 9.48
N LEU A 88 -10.04 14.72 8.93
CA LEU A 88 -9.42 14.98 7.62
C LEU A 88 -7.93 14.63 7.61
N ILE A 89 -7.18 15.01 8.65
CA ILE A 89 -5.76 14.69 8.76
C ILE A 89 -5.56 13.17 8.86
N ALA A 90 -6.34 12.49 9.69
CA ALA A 90 -6.26 11.03 9.84
C ALA A 90 -6.56 10.31 8.53
N ALA A 91 -7.63 10.70 7.83
CA ALA A 91 -8.01 10.13 6.54
C ALA A 91 -6.90 10.30 5.49
N LEU A 92 -6.25 11.46 5.45
CA LEU A 92 -5.14 11.71 4.54
C LEU A 92 -3.92 10.83 4.86
N VAL A 93 -3.56 10.72 6.14
CA VAL A 93 -2.45 9.84 6.58
C VAL A 93 -2.74 8.40 6.20
N PHE A 94 -3.96 7.91 6.43
CA PHE A 94 -4.38 6.57 6.02
C PHE A 94 -4.31 6.37 4.50
N LEU A 95 -4.79 7.34 3.71
CA LEU A 95 -4.73 7.28 2.25
C LEU A 95 -3.29 7.15 1.76
N ILE A 96 -2.38 7.95 2.31
CA ILE A 96 -0.95 7.90 1.95
C ILE A 96 -0.33 6.55 2.34
N MET A 97 -0.64 6.05 3.53
CA MET A 97 -0.17 4.75 4.01
C MET A 97 -0.65 3.64 3.07
N LEU A 98 -1.93 3.66 2.69
CA LEU A 98 -2.53 2.71 1.77
C LEU A 98 -1.87 2.77 0.39
N ILE A 99 -1.69 3.97 -0.19
CA ILE A 99 -1.00 4.14 -1.48
C ILE A 99 0.44 3.60 -1.40
N THR A 100 1.14 3.84 -0.29
CA THR A 100 2.51 3.37 -0.10
C THR A 100 2.57 1.84 -0.01
N PHE A 101 1.65 1.22 0.73
CA PHE A 101 1.56 -0.24 0.78
C PHE A 101 1.13 -0.86 -0.54
N ASN A 102 0.14 -0.30 -1.22
CA ASN A 102 -0.33 -0.79 -2.50
C ASN A 102 0.78 -0.70 -3.56
N ARG A 103 1.59 0.36 -3.54
CA ARG A 103 2.78 0.45 -4.41
C ARG A 103 3.85 -0.59 -4.08
N ARG A 104 4.07 -0.93 -2.81
CA ARG A 104 4.97 -2.02 -2.42
C ARG A 104 4.44 -3.37 -2.89
N MET A 105 3.13 -3.60 -2.77
CA MET A 105 2.49 -4.83 -3.22
C MET A 105 2.57 -4.98 -4.74
N ALA A 106 2.33 -3.90 -5.50
CA ALA A 106 2.49 -3.90 -6.96
C ALA A 106 3.95 -4.10 -7.42
N GLN A 107 4.93 -3.69 -6.61
CA GLN A 107 6.34 -4.01 -6.85
C GLN A 107 6.64 -5.49 -6.56
N ILE A 108 6.01 -6.10 -5.56
CA ILE A 108 6.13 -7.54 -5.26
C ILE A 108 5.41 -8.40 -6.32
N GLU A 109 4.31 -7.92 -6.89
CA GLU A 109 3.66 -8.60 -8.02
C GLU A 109 4.50 -8.54 -9.32
N ARG A 110 5.23 -7.44 -9.56
CA ARG A 110 6.05 -7.26 -10.77
C ARG A 110 7.50 -7.72 -10.63
N ALA A 111 8.07 -7.65 -9.43
CA ALA A 111 9.21 -8.45 -8.99
C ALA A 111 8.61 -9.66 -8.27
N GLY A 112 7.79 -10.46 -8.96
CA GLY A 112 8.38 -11.51 -9.78
C GLY A 112 9.25 -12.35 -8.87
N ILE A 113 8.70 -13.46 -8.37
CA ILE A 113 9.34 -14.40 -7.44
C ILE A 113 10.84 -14.46 -7.74
N GLN A 114 11.64 -13.69 -7.00
CA GLN A 114 13.08 -13.68 -7.18
C GLN A 114 13.51 -15.02 -6.60
N VAL A 115 13.87 -15.97 -7.45
CA VAL A 115 14.27 -17.31 -7.00
C VAL A 115 15.61 -17.17 -6.30
N ASN A 116 15.56 -17.01 -4.98
CA ASN A 116 16.72 -16.85 -4.10
C ASN A 116 17.32 -18.20 -3.71
N SER A 117 16.54 -19.28 -3.85
CA SER A 117 17.00 -20.64 -3.65
C SER A 117 16.27 -21.61 -4.57
N LEU A 118 17.05 -22.50 -5.19
CA LEU A 118 16.57 -23.73 -5.83
C LEU A 118 17.22 -24.90 -5.11
N LEU A 119 16.42 -25.71 -4.41
CA LEU A 119 16.87 -26.96 -3.81
C LEU A 119 16.20 -28.13 -4.50
N ILE A 120 17.00 -29.02 -5.06
CA ILE A 120 16.56 -30.22 -5.76
C ILE A 120 16.78 -31.39 -4.80
N SER A 121 15.71 -31.97 -4.25
CA SER A 121 15.78 -33.17 -3.42
C SER A 121 15.43 -34.39 -4.26
N ARG A 122 16.43 -35.22 -4.56
CA ARG A 122 16.24 -36.46 -5.35
C ARG A 122 15.49 -37.53 -4.56
N GLU A 123 15.74 -37.64 -3.26
CA GLU A 123 15.07 -38.60 -2.39
C GLU A 123 13.56 -38.34 -2.27
N GLU A 124 13.17 -37.07 -2.19
CA GLU A 124 11.76 -36.67 -2.04
C GLU A 124 11.05 -36.41 -3.38
N ASN A 125 11.77 -36.52 -4.51
CA ASN A 125 11.27 -36.16 -5.85
C ASN A 125 10.63 -34.76 -5.88
N THR A 126 11.21 -33.84 -5.09
CA THR A 126 10.63 -32.53 -4.80
C THR A 126 11.66 -31.45 -5.04
N VAL A 127 11.23 -30.39 -5.72
CA VAL A 127 12.03 -29.19 -5.96
C VAL A 127 11.49 -28.06 -5.12
N TYR A 128 12.34 -27.47 -4.29
CA TYR A 128 12.01 -26.36 -3.41
C TYR A 128 12.50 -25.04 -4.02
N LEU A 129 11.58 -24.12 -4.25
CA LEU A 129 11.84 -22.77 -4.76
C LEU A 129 11.43 -21.77 -3.70
N ASN A 130 12.39 -21.02 -3.15
CA ASN A 130 12.09 -20.10 -2.03
C ASN A 130 11.28 -20.78 -0.91
N ASN A 131 11.65 -22.02 -0.55
CA ASN A 131 10.96 -22.85 0.44
C ASN A 131 9.57 -23.40 0.04
N LEU A 132 9.12 -23.19 -1.21
CA LEU A 132 7.92 -23.81 -1.76
C LEU A 132 8.28 -25.13 -2.45
N GLY A 133 7.79 -26.26 -1.94
CA GLY A 133 8.05 -27.59 -2.48
C GLY A 133 7.09 -27.98 -3.61
N PHE A 134 7.64 -28.36 -4.75
CA PHE A 134 6.91 -28.85 -5.93
C PHE A 134 7.29 -30.30 -6.18
N LYS A 135 6.32 -31.21 -6.04
CA LYS A 135 6.52 -32.62 -6.32
C LYS A 135 6.54 -32.84 -7.84
N LEU A 136 7.62 -33.42 -8.34
CA LEU A 136 7.80 -33.72 -9.76
C LEU A 136 7.57 -35.21 -10.03
N THR A 137 7.28 -35.53 -11.29
CA THR A 137 7.38 -36.91 -11.78
C THR A 137 8.84 -37.26 -12.02
N ASP A 138 9.20 -38.54 -12.03
CA ASP A 138 10.59 -38.98 -12.27
C ASP A 138 11.19 -38.36 -13.53
N ALA A 139 10.44 -38.39 -14.64
CA ALA A 139 10.86 -37.82 -15.91
C ALA A 139 11.05 -36.29 -15.86
N ALA A 140 10.23 -35.58 -15.08
CA ALA A 140 10.38 -34.14 -14.88
C ALA A 140 11.58 -33.83 -13.96
N MET A 141 11.83 -34.69 -12.97
CA MET A 141 12.97 -34.57 -12.06
C MET A 141 14.31 -34.78 -12.78
N GLU A 142 14.38 -35.75 -13.69
CA GLU A 142 15.55 -35.96 -14.56
C GLU A 142 15.80 -34.73 -15.44
N THR A 143 14.75 -34.21 -16.08
CA THR A 143 14.85 -33.02 -16.94
C THR A 143 15.30 -31.79 -16.15
N MET A 144 14.77 -31.59 -14.94
CA MET A 144 15.19 -30.51 -14.05
C MET A 144 16.65 -30.67 -13.61
N SER A 145 17.09 -31.90 -13.30
CA SER A 145 18.46 -32.17 -12.89
C SER A 145 19.46 -31.88 -14.00
N VAL A 146 19.17 -32.27 -15.25
CA VAL A 146 20.02 -31.98 -16.41
C VAL A 146 20.12 -30.47 -16.67
N LEU A 147 19.00 -29.75 -16.57
CA LEU A 147 18.99 -28.30 -16.72
C LEU A 147 19.72 -27.58 -15.58
N ALA A 148 19.64 -28.11 -14.36
CA ALA A 148 20.33 -27.55 -13.20
C ALA A 148 21.85 -27.73 -13.31
N GLU A 149 22.30 -28.91 -13.73
CA GLU A 149 23.71 -29.19 -13.99
C GLU A 149 24.27 -28.26 -15.08
N ALA A 150 23.60 -28.22 -16.25
CA ALA A 150 24.00 -27.32 -17.33
C ALA A 150 24.01 -25.86 -16.88
N ARG A 151 23.09 -25.45 -16.00
CA ARG A 151 23.08 -24.09 -15.47
C ARG A 151 24.26 -23.80 -14.55
N MET A 152 24.68 -24.75 -13.72
CA MET A 152 25.89 -24.62 -12.89
C MET A 152 27.14 -24.41 -13.75
N ASP A 153 27.17 -25.03 -14.93
CA ASP A 153 28.24 -24.90 -15.93
C ASP A 153 28.06 -23.71 -16.89
N ASP A 154 27.03 -22.86 -16.71
CA ASP A 154 26.64 -21.76 -17.62
C ASP A 154 26.30 -22.19 -19.06
N ASP A 155 25.94 -23.45 -19.27
CA ASP A 155 25.62 -24.05 -20.56
C ASP A 155 24.14 -23.90 -20.96
N VAL A 156 23.92 -23.80 -22.27
CA VAL A 156 22.59 -23.82 -22.90
C VAL A 156 22.46 -25.13 -23.67
N LEU A 157 21.43 -25.91 -23.38
CA LEU A 157 21.20 -27.19 -24.04
C LEU A 157 20.06 -27.11 -25.06
N SER A 158 20.28 -27.62 -26.26
CA SER A 158 19.23 -27.89 -27.25
C SER A 158 18.30 -29.03 -26.80
N GLY A 159 17.13 -29.15 -27.42
CA GLY A 159 16.18 -30.23 -27.12
C GLY A 159 16.77 -31.62 -27.37
N SER A 160 17.52 -31.78 -28.45
CA SER A 160 18.24 -33.01 -28.81
C SER A 160 19.34 -33.37 -27.81
N GLU A 161 20.09 -32.39 -27.30
CA GLU A 161 21.09 -32.59 -26.24
C GLU A 161 20.43 -32.99 -24.91
N ILE A 162 19.32 -32.34 -24.53
CA ILE A 162 18.55 -32.71 -23.33
C ILE A 162 18.09 -34.16 -23.43
N GLU A 163 17.54 -34.56 -24.57
CA GLU A 163 17.11 -35.95 -24.79
C GLU A 163 18.30 -36.91 -24.79
N GLY A 164 19.43 -36.55 -25.41
CA GLY A 164 20.64 -37.35 -25.45
C GLY A 164 21.19 -37.64 -24.05
N VAL A 165 21.29 -36.62 -23.20
CA VAL A 165 21.77 -36.76 -21.82
C VAL A 165 20.83 -37.63 -20.98
N ILE A 166 19.51 -37.42 -21.09
CA ILE A 166 18.53 -38.19 -20.30
C ILE A 166 18.45 -39.65 -20.78
N SER A 167 18.47 -39.89 -22.09
CA SER A 167 18.32 -41.24 -22.67
C SER A 167 19.63 -42.01 -22.80
N GLY A 168 20.78 -41.37 -22.55
CA GLY A 168 22.12 -41.97 -22.73
C GLY A 168 22.48 -42.20 -24.20
N ARG A 169 21.85 -41.48 -25.13
CA ARG A 169 22.06 -41.59 -26.58
C ARG A 169 22.85 -40.39 -27.10
N ASN A 170 23.47 -40.54 -28.27
CA ASN A 170 24.14 -39.41 -28.91
C ASN A 170 23.10 -38.37 -29.35
N ALA A 171 23.38 -37.08 -29.14
CA ALA A 171 22.47 -35.98 -29.50
C ALA A 171 22.08 -36.00 -30.99
N ALA A 172 22.98 -36.46 -31.86
CA ALA A 172 22.71 -36.61 -33.30
C ALA A 172 21.60 -37.62 -33.63
N ASP A 173 21.34 -38.58 -32.73
CA ASP A 173 20.31 -39.63 -32.89
C ASP A 173 19.01 -39.28 -32.17
N CYS A 174 18.94 -38.10 -31.54
CA CYS A 174 17.82 -37.64 -30.72
C CYS A 174 17.00 -36.57 -31.45
N ASP A 175 15.68 -36.62 -31.26
CA ASP A 175 14.75 -35.66 -31.83
C ASP A 175 14.63 -34.42 -30.94
N GLU A 176 14.85 -33.24 -31.52
CA GLU A 176 14.65 -31.94 -30.87
C GLU A 176 13.21 -31.79 -30.32
N ALA A 177 12.22 -32.35 -31.00
CA ALA A 177 10.82 -32.31 -30.57
C ALA A 177 10.57 -33.13 -29.29
N ALA A 178 11.33 -34.20 -29.07
CA ALA A 178 11.25 -35.01 -27.85
C ALA A 178 11.73 -34.20 -26.63
N GLY A 179 12.87 -33.54 -26.75
CA GLY A 179 13.38 -32.63 -25.73
C GLY A 179 12.45 -31.44 -25.45
N ALA A 180 11.92 -30.81 -26.50
CA ALA A 180 10.93 -29.73 -26.35
C ALA A 180 9.67 -30.21 -25.60
N THR A 181 9.25 -31.46 -25.81
CA THR A 181 8.11 -32.06 -25.09
C THR A 181 8.41 -32.29 -23.61
N ARG A 182 9.64 -32.70 -23.25
CA ARG A 182 10.05 -32.80 -21.84
C ARG A 182 10.03 -31.46 -21.14
N ILE A 183 10.54 -30.42 -21.80
CA ILE A 183 10.48 -29.05 -21.29
C ILE A 183 9.03 -28.60 -21.10
N LYS A 184 8.15 -28.89 -22.06
CA LYS A 184 6.72 -28.60 -21.93
C LYS A 184 6.11 -29.30 -20.72
N ARG A 185 6.37 -30.60 -20.52
CA ARG A 185 5.84 -31.36 -19.38
C ARG A 185 6.38 -30.87 -18.03
N LEU A 186 7.67 -30.55 -17.96
CA LEU A 186 8.29 -29.93 -16.79
C LEU A 186 7.59 -28.61 -16.46
N ARG A 187 7.38 -27.77 -17.48
CA ARG A 187 6.65 -26.52 -17.36
C ARG A 187 5.21 -26.70 -16.92
N ASP A 188 4.50 -27.70 -17.44
CA ASP A 188 3.12 -28.01 -17.07
C ASP A 188 3.05 -28.49 -15.59
N THR A 189 4.03 -29.28 -15.15
CA THR A 189 4.12 -29.76 -13.76
C THR A 189 4.39 -28.61 -12.77
N LEU A 190 5.23 -27.65 -13.17
CA LEU A 190 5.52 -26.44 -12.41
C LEU A 190 4.43 -25.34 -12.61
N GLY A 191 3.55 -25.53 -13.58
CA GLY A 191 2.81 -24.48 -14.28
C GLY A 191 1.44 -24.12 -13.74
N ASN A 192 0.98 -24.72 -12.64
CA ASN A 192 -0.26 -24.27 -12.01
C ASN A 192 -0.07 -23.03 -11.11
N GLN A 193 1.16 -22.54 -10.93
CA GLN A 193 1.47 -21.45 -10.00
C GLN A 193 2.54 -20.49 -10.54
N ILE A 194 2.32 -19.77 -11.65
CA ILE A 194 3.06 -18.52 -12.02
C ILE A 194 4.60 -18.64 -12.24
N VAL A 195 5.23 -19.76 -11.87
CA VAL A 195 6.69 -19.96 -11.71
C VAL A 195 7.34 -20.51 -12.99
N SER A 196 6.57 -21.10 -13.89
CA SER A 196 7.06 -21.87 -15.05
C SER A 196 7.77 -21.03 -16.12
N GLU A 197 7.31 -19.80 -16.37
CA GLU A 197 7.99 -18.87 -17.28
C GLU A 197 9.28 -18.27 -16.68
N LEU A 198 9.38 -18.26 -15.35
CA LEU A 198 10.52 -17.70 -14.62
C LEU A 198 11.65 -18.70 -14.41
N LEU A 199 11.43 -20.00 -14.65
CA LEU A 199 12.46 -21.03 -14.41
C LEU A 199 13.17 -21.48 -15.66
N VAL A 200 12.49 -21.70 -16.79
CA VAL A 200 13.11 -22.23 -18.00
C VAL A 200 13.03 -21.22 -19.14
N LYS A 201 14.16 -20.59 -19.47
CA LYS A 201 14.30 -19.66 -20.59
C LYS A 201 14.53 -20.41 -21.89
N ASN A 202 13.72 -20.12 -22.90
CA ASN A 202 14.02 -20.53 -24.27
C ASN A 202 14.84 -19.41 -24.94
N ILE A 203 16.02 -19.76 -25.43
CA ILE A 203 16.87 -18.88 -26.21
C ILE A 203 16.72 -19.30 -27.67
N ALA A 204 16.10 -18.42 -28.46
CA ALA A 204 15.81 -18.68 -29.87
C ALA A 204 17.06 -19.18 -30.61
N ARG A 205 16.95 -20.34 -31.25
CA ARG A 205 18.02 -21.01 -32.03
C ARG A 205 19.25 -21.47 -31.23
N ARG A 206 19.18 -21.48 -29.89
CA ARG A 206 20.25 -22.01 -29.02
C ARG A 206 19.79 -23.13 -28.09
N GLY A 207 18.54 -23.08 -27.63
CA GLY A 207 17.98 -24.12 -26.76
C GLY A 207 17.37 -23.58 -25.49
N TYR A 208 17.51 -24.32 -24.39
CA TYR A 208 16.87 -24.10 -23.11
C TYR A 208 17.92 -23.98 -22.00
N MET A 209 17.65 -23.11 -21.04
CA MET A 209 18.50 -22.86 -19.87
C MET A 209 17.63 -22.46 -18.69
N LEU A 210 18.07 -22.73 -17.46
CA LEU A 210 17.39 -22.19 -16.28
C LEU A 210 17.60 -20.67 -16.15
N ALA A 211 16.55 -19.90 -15.87
CA ALA A 211 16.63 -18.44 -15.78
C ALA A 211 17.08 -17.92 -14.39
N ILE A 212 17.47 -18.83 -13.49
CA ILE A 212 17.94 -18.52 -12.13
C ILE A 212 19.46 -18.40 -12.09
N ASP A 213 19.99 -17.84 -11.00
CA ASP A 213 21.44 -17.77 -10.80
C ASP A 213 22.02 -19.16 -10.47
N LYS A 214 23.28 -19.42 -10.84
CA LYS A 214 23.95 -20.68 -10.52
C LYS A 214 24.32 -20.80 -9.04
N ASP A 215 24.59 -19.66 -8.40
CA ASP A 215 25.02 -19.60 -6.99
C ASP A 215 23.91 -20.01 -6.00
N VAL A 216 22.65 -20.06 -6.46
CA VAL A 216 21.47 -20.40 -5.64
C VAL A 216 20.99 -21.84 -5.79
N ILE A 217 21.66 -22.64 -6.65
CA ILE A 217 21.27 -24.03 -6.92
C ILE A 217 21.96 -24.96 -5.92
N LYS A 218 21.17 -25.81 -5.25
CA LYS A 218 21.66 -26.87 -4.37
C LYS A 218 20.98 -28.18 -4.73
N VAL A 219 21.78 -29.22 -4.95
CA VAL A 219 21.29 -30.58 -5.20
C VAL A 219 21.61 -31.43 -3.98
N ILE A 220 20.59 -32.11 -3.43
CA ILE A 220 20.69 -33.00 -2.27
C ILE A 220 20.09 -34.35 -2.64
#